data_AF-A0A800BWQ8-F1
#
_entry.id   AF-A0A800BWQ8-F1
#
_cell.length_a   1.000
_cell.length_b   1.000
_cell.length_c   1.000
_cell.angle_alpha   90.00
_cell.angle_beta   90.00
_cell.angle_gamma   90.00
#
_symmetry.space_group_name_H-M   'P 1'
#
loop_
_entity.id
_entity.type
_entity.pdbx_description
1 polymer ?
#
loop_
_entity_poly.entity_id
_entity_poly.type
_entity_poly.pdbx_seq_one_letter_code
_entity_poly.pdbx_strand_id
1 'polypeptide(L)'
;MKKLLIGTAVAATLTLGACSSMGTKAEPTTYAEITAAAKAAHAEAKKNLNVWKQKKMKKAYVDHYLAKAEAAKEKGDDKAAMKYAKLALKVARAEVDQIQRYADEKPMWEK
;
A
#
# COMPACT_ATOMS: atom_id res chain seq x y z
N MET A 1 -40.29 -27.52 5.31
CA MET A 1 -39.75 -26.60 6.33
C MET A 1 -38.32 -26.24 5.96
N LYS A 2 -38.07 -24.95 5.68
CA LYS A 2 -36.81 -24.42 5.13
C LYS A 2 -35.68 -24.56 6.15
N LYS A 3 -34.62 -25.28 5.79
CA LYS A 3 -33.38 -25.33 6.57
C LYS A 3 -32.63 -24.02 6.33
N LEU A 4 -32.58 -23.17 7.35
CA LEU A 4 -31.80 -21.93 7.36
C LEU A 4 -30.32 -22.29 7.33
N LEU A 5 -29.66 -22.07 6.19
CA LEU A 5 -28.22 -21.94 6.15
C LEU A 5 -27.88 -20.57 6.73
N ILE A 6 -27.60 -20.55 8.04
CA ILE A 6 -27.01 -19.38 8.70
C ILE A 6 -25.57 -19.33 8.19
N GLY A 7 -25.36 -18.60 7.10
CA GLY A 7 -24.05 -18.22 6.62
C GLY A 7 -23.41 -17.33 7.67
N THR A 8 -22.46 -17.87 8.42
CA THR A 8 -21.54 -17.07 9.24
C THR A 8 -20.70 -16.23 8.28
N ALA A 9 -21.15 -15.00 8.05
CA ALA A 9 -20.28 -13.95 7.54
C ALA A 9 -19.19 -13.74 8.59
N VAL A 10 -18.04 -14.38 8.40
CA VAL A 10 -16.82 -13.99 9.09
C VAL A 10 -16.46 -12.63 8.51
N ALA A 11 -17.00 -11.58 9.12
CA ALA A 11 -16.46 -10.24 9.02
C ALA A 11 -15.03 -10.33 9.58
N ALA A 12 -14.06 -10.54 8.68
CA ALA A 12 -12.68 -10.21 8.97
C ALA A 12 -12.64 -8.68 9.15
N THR A 13 -13.01 -8.22 10.35
CA THR A 13 -12.63 -6.91 10.86
C THR A 13 -11.11 -6.93 10.91
N LEU A 14 -10.48 -6.59 9.79
CA LEU A 14 -9.09 -6.17 9.74
C LEU A 14 -9.02 -4.92 10.61
N THR A 15 -8.85 -5.13 11.91
CA THR A 15 -8.42 -4.10 12.84
C THR A 15 -7.13 -3.53 12.26
N LEU A 16 -7.26 -2.39 11.58
CA LEU A 16 -6.21 -1.51 11.07
C LEU A 16 -5.37 -0.89 12.21
N GLY A 17 -5.24 -1.59 13.34
CA GLY A 17 -4.42 -1.23 14.49
C GLY A 17 -3.03 -1.84 14.38
N ALA A 18 -2.24 -1.38 13.41
CA ALA A 18 -0.79 -1.69 13.37
C ALA A 18 0.02 -0.60 12.67
N CYS A 19 -0.36 0.67 12.87
CA CYS A 19 0.54 1.81 12.68
C CYS A 19 1.25 2.08 14.01
N SER A 20 2.35 1.39 14.34
CA SER A 20 3.36 1.76 15.36
C SER A 20 4.38 0.64 15.55
N SER A 21 5.39 0.57 14.69
CA SER A 21 6.72 -0.06 14.95
C SER A 21 7.44 -0.17 13.61
N MET A 22 8.12 0.90 13.25
CA MET A 22 9.09 0.92 12.16
C MET A 22 10.46 0.65 12.78
N GLY A 23 10.66 -0.58 13.21
CA GLY A 23 11.89 -1.07 13.83
C GLY A 23 11.95 -2.57 13.64
N THR A 24 12.92 -3.03 12.83
CA THR A 24 13.26 -4.44 12.56
C THR A 24 12.09 -5.36 12.16
N LYS A 25 11.30 -4.99 11.15
CA LYS A 25 10.35 -5.92 10.53
C LYS A 25 11.04 -6.67 9.40
N ALA A 26 10.99 -8.00 9.43
CA ALA A 26 11.35 -8.82 8.28
C ALA A 26 10.69 -8.25 7.01
N GLU A 27 11.42 -8.26 5.89
CA GLU A 27 10.87 -7.77 4.62
C GLU A 27 9.56 -8.51 4.31
N PRO A 28 8.47 -7.79 3.97
CA PRO A 28 7.18 -8.43 3.73
C PRO A 28 7.30 -9.40 2.55
N THR A 29 6.91 -10.66 2.76
CA THR A 29 7.13 -11.72 1.77
C THR A 29 5.84 -12.23 1.14
N THR A 30 4.73 -12.14 1.86
CA THR A 30 3.42 -12.60 1.36
C THR A 30 2.66 -11.48 0.65
N TYR A 31 1.70 -11.84 -0.21
CA TYR A 31 0.85 -10.88 -0.91
C TYR A 31 0.14 -9.91 0.05
N ALA A 32 -0.44 -10.44 1.13
CA ALA A 32 -1.17 -9.66 2.12
C ALA A 32 -0.26 -8.68 2.86
N GLU A 33 0.93 -9.13 3.28
CA GLU A 33 1.91 -8.26 3.94
C GLU A 33 2.42 -7.17 3.01
N ILE A 34 2.74 -7.50 1.76
CA ILE A 34 3.26 -6.53 0.78
C ILE A 34 2.21 -5.47 0.46
N THR A 35 0.95 -5.87 0.22
CA THR A 35 -0.13 -4.92 -0.07
C THR A 35 -0.50 -4.06 1.14
N ALA A 36 -0.47 -4.63 2.35
CA ALA A 36 -0.65 -3.87 3.59
C ALA A 36 0.48 -2.86 3.81
N ALA A 37 1.74 -3.27 3.62
CA ALA A 37 2.90 -2.38 3.71
C ALA A 37 2.85 -1.26 2.65
N ALA A 38 2.44 -1.57 1.42
CA ALA A 38 2.27 -0.57 0.36
C ALA A 38 1.20 0.46 0.73
N LYS A 39 0.04 0.01 1.24
CA LYS A 39 -1.04 0.90 1.69
C LYS A 39 -0.60 1.79 2.86
N ALA A 40 0.14 1.23 3.82
CA ALA A 40 0.65 1.98 4.97
C ALA A 40 1.64 3.08 4.56
N ALA A 41 2.65 2.76 3.75
CA ALA A 41 3.61 3.74 3.24
C ALA A 41 2.92 4.81 2.37
N HIS A 42 1.96 4.41 1.54
CA HIS A 42 1.21 5.36 0.72
C HIS A 42 0.30 6.28 1.54
N ALA A 43 -0.23 5.79 2.68
CA ALA A 43 -0.96 6.64 3.62
C ALA A 43 -0.04 7.67 4.29
N GLU A 44 1.19 7.31 4.61
CA GLU A 44 2.21 8.25 5.10
C GLU A 44 2.58 9.30 4.04
N ALA A 45 2.77 8.87 2.78
CA ALA A 45 2.98 9.78 1.66
C ALA A 45 1.80 10.76 1.47
N LYS A 46 0.55 10.28 1.59
CA LYS A 46 -0.67 11.10 1.55
C LYS A 46 -0.69 12.17 2.65
N LYS A 47 -0.28 11.84 3.87
CA LYS A 47 -0.21 12.80 5.00
C LYS A 47 0.77 13.94 4.73
N ASN A 48 1.86 13.65 4.03
CA ASN A 48 2.91 14.61 3.70
C ASN A 48 2.74 15.23 2.29
N LEU A 49 1.57 15.04 1.66
CA LEU A 49 1.25 15.53 0.31
C LEU A 49 2.20 15.09 -0.82
N ASN A 50 3.06 14.09 -0.58
CA ASN A 50 4.03 13.60 -1.55
C ASN A 50 3.51 12.36 -2.29
N VAL A 51 2.36 12.50 -2.95
CA VAL A 51 1.74 11.41 -3.71
C VAL A 51 2.06 11.53 -5.20
N TRP A 52 2.70 10.51 -5.75
CA TRP A 52 3.07 10.47 -7.16
C TRP A 52 1.88 10.01 -8.01
N LYS A 53 1.52 10.85 -8.98
CA LYS A 53 0.37 10.62 -9.86
C LYS A 53 0.79 10.67 -11.32
N GLN A 54 0.24 9.78 -12.13
CA GLN A 54 0.40 9.88 -13.57
C GLN A 54 -0.61 10.89 -14.15
N LYS A 55 -0.12 12.00 -14.71
CA LYS A 55 -0.93 13.12 -15.21
C LYS A 55 -2.10 12.66 -16.10
N LYS A 56 -1.86 11.73 -17.02
CA LYS A 56 -2.89 11.21 -17.94
C LYS A 56 -3.85 10.20 -17.31
N MET A 57 -3.41 9.43 -16.31
CA MET A 57 -4.26 8.41 -15.69
C MET A 57 -5.16 8.94 -14.58
N LYS A 58 -4.89 10.15 -14.06
CA LYS A 58 -5.58 10.75 -12.91
C LYS A 58 -5.60 9.85 -11.65
N LYS A 59 -4.71 8.86 -11.60
CA LYS A 59 -4.57 7.89 -10.51
C LYS A 59 -3.17 7.99 -9.90
N ALA A 60 -3.08 7.78 -8.59
CA ALA A 60 -1.80 7.57 -7.92
C ALA A 60 -1.17 6.28 -8.42
N TYR A 61 0.15 6.27 -8.57
CA TYR A 61 0.86 5.09 -9.07
C TYR A 61 0.68 3.88 -8.14
N VAL A 62 0.70 4.09 -6.82
CA VAL A 62 0.47 3.02 -5.84
C VAL A 62 -0.92 2.42 -6.01
N ASP A 63 -1.97 3.25 -6.05
CA ASP A 63 -3.36 2.79 -6.22
C ASP A 63 -3.55 2.02 -7.55
N HIS A 64 -2.89 2.46 -8.62
CA HIS A 64 -2.90 1.76 -9.91
C HIS A 64 -2.29 0.35 -9.84
N TYR A 65 -1.14 0.20 -9.18
CA TYR A 65 -0.51 -1.10 -9.03
C TYR A 65 -1.26 -2.01 -8.07
N LEU A 66 -1.85 -1.48 -7.00
CA LEU A 66 -2.73 -2.25 -6.12
C LEU A 66 -3.94 -2.80 -6.87
N ALA A 67 -4.61 -1.98 -7.69
CA ALA A 67 -5.73 -2.43 -8.52
C ALA A 67 -5.32 -3.51 -9.53
N LYS A 68 -4.13 -3.40 -10.15
CA LYS A 68 -3.59 -4.45 -11.02
C LYS A 68 -3.26 -5.74 -10.26
N ALA A 69 -2.77 -5.63 -9.02
CA ALA A 69 -2.45 -6.77 -8.18
C ALA A 69 -3.72 -7.54 -7.78
N GLU A 70 -4.78 -6.83 -7.42
CA GLU A 70 -6.10 -7.38 -7.11
C GLU A 70 -6.73 -8.06 -8.35
N ALA A 71 -6.78 -7.38 -9.49
CA ALA A 71 -7.30 -7.94 -10.73
C ALA A 71 -6.52 -9.18 -11.22
N ALA A 72 -5.23 -9.27 -10.93
CA ALA A 72 -4.44 -10.47 -11.22
C ALA A 72 -4.76 -11.62 -10.25
N LYS A 73 -4.97 -11.30 -8.96
CA LYS A 73 -5.32 -12.28 -7.93
C LYS A 73 -6.70 -12.90 -8.19
N GLU A 74 -7.68 -12.09 -8.60
CA GLU A 74 -9.01 -12.54 -9.02
C GLU A 74 -8.98 -13.50 -10.21
N LYS A 75 -7.99 -13.34 -11.11
CA LYS A 75 -7.75 -14.22 -12.26
C LYS A 75 -6.95 -15.47 -11.91
N GLY A 76 -6.52 -15.63 -10.65
CA GLY A 76 -5.63 -16.71 -10.22
C GLY A 76 -4.19 -16.58 -10.72
N ASP A 77 -3.79 -15.42 -11.26
CA ASP A 77 -2.41 -15.15 -11.69
C ASP A 77 -1.59 -14.61 -10.50
N ASP A 78 -1.17 -15.54 -9.64
CA ASP A 78 -0.41 -15.23 -8.43
C ASP A 78 0.95 -14.57 -8.72
N LYS A 79 1.57 -14.90 -9.86
CA LYS A 79 2.85 -14.32 -10.27
C LYS A 79 2.67 -12.84 -10.63
N ALA A 80 1.65 -12.51 -11.42
CA ALA A 80 1.34 -11.12 -11.74
C ALA A 80 0.85 -10.34 -10.50
N ALA A 81 0.03 -10.97 -9.64
CA ALA A 81 -0.43 -10.37 -8.40
C ALA A 81 0.74 -9.96 -7.50
N MET A 82 1.70 -10.87 -7.27
CA MET A 82 2.90 -10.59 -6.48
C MET A 82 3.79 -9.53 -7.15
N LYS A 83 3.96 -9.58 -8.47
CA LYS A 83 4.73 -8.57 -9.22
C LYS A 83 4.15 -7.18 -9.02
N TYR A 84 2.84 -7.02 -9.18
CA TYR A 84 2.18 -5.72 -9.02
C TYR A 84 2.14 -5.24 -7.57
N ALA A 85 1.94 -6.14 -6.59
CA ALA A 85 2.02 -5.80 -5.18
C ALA A 85 3.41 -5.25 -4.80
N LYS A 86 4.49 -5.90 -5.27
CA LYS A 86 5.87 -5.43 -5.05
C LYS A 86 6.14 -4.08 -5.71
N LEU A 87 5.58 -3.84 -6.90
CA LEU A 87 5.67 -2.53 -7.56
C LEU A 87 4.95 -1.44 -6.76
N ALA A 88 3.76 -1.73 -6.22
CA ALA A 88 3.05 -0.81 -5.35
C ALA A 88 3.88 -0.45 -4.11
N LEU A 89 4.46 -1.45 -3.44
CA LEU A 89 5.33 -1.23 -2.28
C LEU A 89 6.59 -0.42 -2.63
N LYS A 90 7.25 -0.74 -3.75
CA LYS A 90 8.43 -0.01 -4.21
C LYS A 90 8.13 1.48 -4.43
N VAL A 91 7.02 1.79 -5.08
CA VAL A 91 6.63 3.19 -5.33
C VAL A 91 6.25 3.88 -4.02
N ALA A 92 5.47 3.25 -3.15
CA ALA A 92 5.07 3.83 -1.87
C ALA A 92 6.29 4.11 -0.96
N ARG A 93 7.27 3.21 -0.93
CA ARG A 93 8.54 3.44 -0.21
C ARG A 93 9.33 4.59 -0.81
N ALA A 94 9.35 4.76 -2.13
CA ALA A 94 10.04 5.88 -2.77
C ALA A 94 9.37 7.23 -2.46
N GLU A 95 8.03 7.27 -2.37
CA GLU A 95 7.30 8.47 -1.92
C GLU A 95 7.71 8.86 -0.48
N VAL A 96 7.80 7.88 0.43
CA VAL A 96 8.23 8.11 1.82
C VAL A 96 9.71 8.48 1.92
N ASP A 97 10.57 7.79 1.19
CA ASP A 97 12.02 8.07 1.15
C ASP A 97 12.29 9.50 0.65
N GLN A 98 11.55 9.99 -0.35
CA GLN A 98 11.68 11.38 -0.78
C GLN A 98 11.31 12.38 0.32
N ILE A 99 10.25 12.11 1.11
CA ILE A 99 9.89 12.96 2.26
C ILE A 99 11.05 12.97 3.27
N GLN A 100 11.60 11.81 3.59
CA GLN A 100 12.66 11.66 4.57
C GLN A 100 13.97 12.33 4.14
N ARG A 101 14.36 12.20 2.86
CA ARG A 101 15.57 12.83 2.31
C ARG A 101 15.54 14.35 2.41
N TYR A 102 14.36 14.95 2.34
CA TYR A 102 14.16 16.39 2.33
C TYR A 102 13.57 16.93 3.63
N ALA A 103 13.49 16.10 4.68
CA ALA A 103 12.87 16.48 5.95
C ALA A 103 13.62 17.64 6.65
N ASP A 104 14.95 17.67 6.53
CA ASP A 104 15.82 18.68 7.14
C ASP A 104 16.26 19.77 6.14
N GLU A 105 15.79 19.70 4.88
CA GLU A 105 16.08 20.75 3.92
C GLU A 105 15.33 22.03 4.31
N LYS A 106 16.11 23.06 4.62
CA LYS A 106 15.60 24.40 4.81
C LYS A 106 15.61 25.15 3.50
N PRO A 107 14.68 26.09 3.31
CA PRO A 107 14.79 27.04 2.22
C PRO A 107 16.12 27.78 2.29
N MET A 108 16.75 28.05 1.14
CA MET A 108 18.07 28.72 1.07
C MET A 108 18.13 30.08 1.77
N TRP A 109 16.99 30.74 2.01
CA TRP A 109 16.92 32.03 2.69
C TRP A 109 16.86 31.92 4.22
N GLU A 110 16.70 30.72 4.77
CA GLU A 110 16.67 30.47 6.20
C GLU A 110 18.07 30.01 6.65
N LYS A 111 18.85 30.94 7.22
CA LYS A 111 20.21 30.68 7.75
C LYS A 111 20.16 29.98 9.11
#